data_AF-A0A953IVX5-F1
#
_entry.id   AF-A0A953IVX5-F1
#
_cell.length_a   1.000
_cell.length_b   1.000
_cell.length_c   1.000
_cell.angle_alpha   90.00
_cell.angle_beta   90.00
_cell.angle_gamma   90.00
#
_symmetry.space_group_name_H-M   'P 1'
#
loop_
_entity.id
_entity.type
_entity.pdbx_description
1 polymer ?
#
loop_
_entity_poly.entity_id
_entity_poly.type
_entity_poly.pdbx_seq_one_letter_code
_entity_poly.pdbx_strand_id
1 'polypeptide(L)'
;ALLAERGLTGPMGVLAERDGLFQAFSSPEQAATRFKISERPELLAVTRCYMKPYACCRHLHPAIDAVRQIVGEQKLESSDVATVEIGTYAIAAEHAHTGWADMASAQMSFPFCIGVALSGRPLDMADFGERARKDGTILSGASRVRIAVDEACHANYPAARSAKVRITTNSGHLFERLVDDPYGSPTNPLDDATVSQKFMRLATPVLGEVKAREAADAIGQLDDIKQMREVVALLTPR
;
A
#
# COMPACT_ATOMS: atom_id res chain seq x y z
N ALA A 1 15.24 -1.57 26.82
CA ALA A 1 15.45 -2.94 27.33
C ALA A 1 16.87 -3.12 27.88
N LEU A 2 17.91 -3.19 27.04
CA LEU A 2 19.29 -3.50 27.47
C LEU A 2 19.93 -2.55 28.50
N LEU A 3 19.54 -1.26 28.51
CA LEU A 3 19.99 -0.30 29.53
C LEU A 3 19.25 -0.48 30.86
N ALA A 4 17.93 -0.73 30.80
CA ALA A 4 17.12 -1.02 31.98
C ALA A 4 17.55 -2.35 32.64
N GLU A 5 17.90 -3.35 31.83
CA GLU A 5 18.50 -4.61 32.30
C GLU A 5 19.82 -4.38 33.05
N ARG A 6 20.58 -3.34 32.66
CA ARG A 6 21.81 -2.90 33.35
C ARG A 6 21.54 -1.90 34.47
N GLY A 7 20.29 -1.71 34.87
CA GLY A 7 19.90 -0.89 36.02
C GLY A 7 19.63 0.59 35.73
N LEU A 8 19.63 1.03 34.48
CA LEU A 8 19.22 2.40 34.15
C LEU A 8 17.71 2.57 34.36
N THR A 9 17.33 3.48 35.24
CA THR A 9 15.93 3.85 35.49
C THR A 9 15.49 5.05 34.67
N GLY A 10 14.19 5.27 34.55
CA GLY A 10 13.59 6.44 33.89
C GLY A 10 12.51 7.10 34.74
N PRO A 11 12.04 8.29 34.36
CA PRO A 11 10.98 9.01 35.08
C PRO A 11 9.65 8.26 34.97
N MET A 12 8.97 8.06 36.12
CA MET A 12 7.73 7.29 36.20
C MET A 12 6.57 7.94 35.41
N GLY A 13 6.56 9.27 35.31
CA GLY A 13 5.53 10.01 34.59
C GLY A 13 5.92 10.50 33.19
N VAL A 14 6.88 9.85 32.52
CA VAL A 14 7.43 10.26 31.21
C VAL A 14 6.38 10.61 30.14
N LEU A 15 5.19 10.02 30.24
CA LEU A 15 4.08 10.31 29.31
C LEU A 15 3.36 11.62 29.64
N ALA A 16 2.95 11.81 30.89
CA ALA A 16 1.92 12.78 31.28
C ALA A 16 2.40 13.90 32.21
N GLU A 17 3.56 13.78 32.85
CA GLU A 17 4.11 14.82 33.70
C GLU A 17 4.62 16.02 32.89
N ARG A 18 4.94 17.11 33.61
CA ARG A 18 5.55 18.31 33.02
C ARG A 18 6.79 17.91 32.24
N ASP A 19 6.95 18.47 31.05
CA ASP A 19 8.04 18.18 30.09
C ASP A 19 7.99 16.73 29.53
N GLY A 20 6.88 16.01 29.73
CA GLY A 20 6.63 14.66 29.21
C GLY A 20 6.10 14.62 27.77
N LEU A 21 5.96 13.41 27.23
CA LEU A 21 5.59 13.15 25.83
C LEU A 21 4.33 13.91 25.39
N PHE A 22 3.29 13.94 26.23
CA PHE A 22 2.01 14.54 25.87
C PHE A 22 2.07 16.06 25.75
N GLN A 23 2.91 16.73 26.53
CA GLN A 23 3.14 18.17 26.39
C GLN A 23 3.98 18.49 25.14
N ALA A 24 4.91 17.59 24.76
CA ALA A 24 5.79 17.81 23.62
C ALA A 24 5.10 17.59 22.26
N PHE A 25 4.19 16.61 22.16
CA PHE A 25 3.61 16.20 20.87
C PHE A 25 2.08 16.34 20.79
N SER A 26 1.42 16.78 21.87
CA SER A 26 -0.03 16.95 21.93
C SER A 26 -0.42 18.04 22.95
N SER A 27 -1.69 18.05 23.38
CA SER A 27 -2.09 18.69 24.63
C SER A 27 -2.45 17.62 25.68
N PRO A 28 -2.22 17.87 26.98
CA PRO A 28 -2.57 16.91 28.03
C PRO A 28 -4.03 16.44 27.98
N GLU A 29 -4.97 17.33 27.64
CA GLU A 29 -6.40 17.04 27.49
C GLU A 29 -6.70 16.11 26.30
N GLN A 30 -6.02 16.31 25.16
CA GLN A 30 -6.15 15.42 24.00
C GLN A 30 -5.50 14.06 24.25
N ALA A 31 -4.40 14.03 25.00
CA ALA A 31 -3.73 12.78 25.32
C ALA A 31 -4.54 11.90 26.28
N ALA A 32 -5.13 12.49 27.34
CA ALA A 32 -5.96 11.77 28.30
C ALA A 32 -7.19 11.08 27.67
N THR A 33 -7.69 11.62 26.57
CA THR A 33 -8.85 11.06 25.85
C THR A 33 -8.46 10.05 24.77
N ARG A 34 -7.27 10.18 24.15
CA ARG A 34 -6.81 9.33 23.03
C ARG A 34 -5.94 8.14 23.43
N PHE A 35 -5.21 8.21 24.54
CA PHE A 35 -4.38 7.09 25.03
C PHE A 35 -5.21 6.10 25.87
N LYS A 36 -6.31 5.61 25.29
CA LYS A 36 -7.09 4.51 25.86
C LYS A 36 -6.71 3.23 25.12
N ILE A 37 -6.08 2.30 25.83
CA ILE A 37 -5.86 0.95 25.31
C ILE A 37 -7.19 0.23 25.42
N SER A 38 -7.72 -0.22 24.28
CA SER A 38 -8.91 -1.04 24.30
C SER A 38 -8.56 -2.45 24.76
N GLU A 39 -9.36 -3.01 25.66
CA GLU A 39 -9.27 -4.42 26.03
C GLU A 39 -9.90 -5.35 24.99
N ARG A 40 -10.56 -4.78 23.98
CA ARG A 40 -11.23 -5.52 22.91
C ARG A 40 -10.22 -5.90 21.82
N PRO A 41 -9.92 -7.20 21.60
CA PRO A 41 -8.90 -7.64 20.66
C PRO A 41 -9.10 -7.14 19.23
N GLU A 42 -10.35 -7.05 18.77
CA GLU A 42 -10.71 -6.57 17.43
C GLU A 42 -10.39 -5.08 17.20
N LEU A 43 -10.21 -4.32 18.28
CA LEU A 43 -9.83 -2.91 18.23
C LEU A 43 -8.32 -2.68 18.33
N LEU A 44 -7.52 -3.73 18.52
CA LEU A 44 -6.07 -3.63 18.47
C LEU A 44 -5.62 -3.18 17.08
N ALA A 45 -4.65 -2.27 17.00
CA ALA A 45 -4.22 -1.72 15.72
C ALA A 45 -3.73 -2.78 14.72
N VAL A 46 -3.17 -3.90 15.22
CA VAL A 46 -2.66 -5.01 14.40
C VAL A 46 -3.74 -5.69 13.56
N THR A 47 -4.98 -5.79 14.06
CA THR A 47 -6.11 -6.40 13.33
C THR A 47 -6.66 -5.50 12.23
N ARG A 48 -6.18 -4.24 12.19
CA ARG A 48 -6.63 -3.18 11.27
C ARG A 48 -5.51 -2.70 10.36
N CYS A 49 -4.43 -3.49 10.25
CA CYS A 49 -3.32 -3.21 9.35
C CYS A 49 -3.73 -3.33 7.87
N TYR A 50 -3.18 -2.43 7.06
CA TYR A 50 -3.32 -2.47 5.61
C TYR A 50 -2.15 -3.27 5.02
N MET A 51 -2.43 -4.27 4.18
CA MET A 51 -1.39 -4.98 3.44
C MET A 51 -1.38 -4.53 1.99
N LYS A 52 -0.24 -4.04 1.50
CA LYS A 52 -0.14 -3.48 0.14
C LYS A 52 -0.14 -4.58 -0.93
N PRO A 53 -1.12 -4.66 -1.85
CA PRO A 53 -1.01 -5.57 -3.01
C PRO A 53 0.01 -5.07 -4.04
N TYR A 54 0.21 -3.75 -4.13
CA TYR A 54 1.10 -3.08 -5.07
C TYR A 54 2.28 -2.43 -4.36
N ALA A 55 3.45 -2.43 -4.99
CA ALA A 55 4.68 -1.86 -4.45
C ALA A 55 4.76 -0.33 -4.63
N CYS A 56 3.68 0.40 -4.34
CA CYS A 56 3.60 1.85 -4.48
C CYS A 56 2.95 2.53 -3.26
N CYS A 57 2.73 3.84 -3.36
CA CYS A 57 2.05 4.62 -2.34
C CYS A 57 0.56 4.20 -2.20
N ARG A 58 0.11 4.01 -0.96
CA ARG A 58 -1.26 3.53 -0.65
C ARG A 58 -2.34 4.44 -1.25
N HIS A 59 -2.07 5.74 -1.36
CA HIS A 59 -3.01 6.73 -1.92
C HIS A 59 -3.41 6.42 -3.38
N LEU A 60 -2.60 5.66 -4.12
CA LEU A 60 -2.81 5.36 -5.54
C LEU A 60 -3.61 4.07 -5.75
N HIS A 61 -3.66 3.20 -4.75
CA HIS A 61 -4.23 1.87 -4.84
C HIS A 61 -5.71 1.83 -5.29
N PRO A 62 -6.63 2.70 -4.79
CA PRO A 62 -8.02 2.65 -5.26
C PRO A 62 -8.15 2.96 -6.76
N ALA A 63 -7.29 3.85 -7.30
CA ALA A 63 -7.28 4.15 -8.72
C ALA A 63 -6.67 3.00 -9.54
N ILE A 64 -5.64 2.34 -9.03
CA ILE A 64 -5.06 1.13 -9.66
C ILE A 64 -6.11 0.01 -9.72
N ASP A 65 -6.86 -0.21 -8.64
CA ASP A 65 -7.94 -1.19 -8.58
C ASP A 65 -9.03 -0.87 -9.61
N ALA A 66 -9.48 0.37 -9.67
CA ALA A 66 -10.49 0.82 -10.62
C ALA A 66 -10.06 0.64 -12.08
N VAL A 67 -8.81 1.01 -12.41
CA VAL A 67 -8.23 0.80 -13.75
C VAL A 67 -8.18 -0.70 -14.09
N ARG A 68 -7.67 -1.53 -13.18
CA ARG A 68 -7.57 -2.98 -13.41
C ARG A 68 -8.94 -3.64 -13.61
N GLN A 69 -9.94 -3.23 -12.84
CA GLN A 69 -11.31 -3.71 -13.00
C GLN A 69 -11.88 -3.35 -14.37
N ILE A 70 -11.81 -2.07 -14.76
CA ILE A 70 -12.32 -1.62 -16.07
C ILE A 70 -11.58 -2.34 -17.21
N VAL A 71 -10.25 -2.35 -17.18
CA VAL A 71 -9.42 -2.97 -18.22
C VAL A 71 -9.70 -4.47 -18.34
N GLY A 72 -9.82 -5.19 -17.21
CA GLY A 72 -10.10 -6.61 -17.20
C GLY A 72 -11.51 -6.97 -17.67
N GLU A 73 -12.54 -6.27 -17.19
CA GLU A 73 -13.94 -6.50 -17.57
C GLU A 73 -14.19 -6.20 -19.05
N GLN A 74 -13.60 -5.12 -19.54
CA GLN A 74 -13.78 -4.66 -20.93
C GLN A 74 -12.73 -5.24 -21.88
N LYS A 75 -11.76 -6.02 -21.36
CA LYS A 75 -10.64 -6.61 -22.10
C LYS A 75 -9.88 -5.58 -22.95
N LEU A 76 -9.63 -4.41 -22.36
CA LEU A 76 -8.91 -3.33 -23.03
C LEU A 76 -7.41 -3.60 -23.00
N GLU A 77 -6.73 -3.23 -24.08
CA GLU A 77 -5.29 -3.07 -24.08
C GLU A 77 -4.94 -1.61 -23.76
N SER A 78 -3.70 -1.38 -23.30
CA SER A 78 -3.20 -0.01 -23.09
C SER A 78 -3.37 0.85 -24.34
N SER A 79 -3.23 0.29 -25.55
CA SER A 79 -3.40 1.00 -26.82
C SER A 79 -4.84 1.46 -27.10
N ASP A 80 -5.85 0.87 -26.47
CA ASP A 80 -7.26 1.20 -26.70
C ASP A 80 -7.71 2.45 -25.93
N VAL A 81 -6.94 2.86 -24.92
CA VAL A 81 -7.28 3.96 -24.02
C VAL A 81 -6.91 5.32 -24.63
N ALA A 82 -7.84 6.25 -24.70
CA ALA A 82 -7.55 7.64 -25.08
C ALA A 82 -7.13 8.46 -23.86
N THR A 83 -7.89 8.40 -22.77
CA THR A 83 -7.65 9.16 -21.54
C THR A 83 -8.03 8.37 -20.30
N VAL A 84 -7.33 8.64 -19.20
CA VAL A 84 -7.70 8.18 -17.86
C VAL A 84 -7.85 9.40 -16.96
N GLU A 85 -9.05 9.64 -16.46
CA GLU A 85 -9.34 10.72 -15.53
C GLU A 85 -9.56 10.14 -14.13
N ILE A 86 -8.89 10.70 -13.14
CA ILE A 86 -8.90 10.22 -11.76
C ILE A 86 -9.34 11.35 -10.84
N GLY A 87 -10.49 11.16 -10.20
CA GLY A 87 -10.95 11.97 -9.08
C GLY A 87 -10.56 11.31 -7.76
N THR A 88 -9.91 12.03 -6.85
CA THR A 88 -9.57 11.53 -5.51
C THR A 88 -9.53 12.67 -4.48
N TYR A 89 -9.06 12.41 -3.26
CA TYR A 89 -8.99 13.38 -2.18
C TYR A 89 -7.71 14.24 -2.25
N ALA A 90 -7.79 15.49 -1.76
CA ALA A 90 -6.78 16.54 -1.93
C ALA A 90 -5.32 16.08 -1.71
N ILE A 91 -5.00 15.50 -0.54
CA ILE A 91 -3.63 15.06 -0.23
C ILE A 91 -3.09 14.02 -1.23
N ALA A 92 -3.95 13.18 -1.83
CA ALA A 92 -3.52 12.23 -2.86
C ALA A 92 -3.29 12.92 -4.21
N ALA A 93 -4.18 13.85 -4.59
CA ALA A 93 -4.07 14.60 -5.85
C ALA A 93 -2.85 15.55 -5.87
N GLU A 94 -2.58 16.24 -4.77
CA GLU A 94 -1.46 17.21 -4.66
C GLU A 94 -0.09 16.54 -4.79
N HIS A 95 0.05 15.30 -4.31
CA HIS A 95 1.30 14.54 -4.34
C HIS A 95 1.41 13.62 -5.57
N ALA A 96 0.49 13.74 -6.53
CA ALA A 96 0.35 12.79 -7.64
C ALA A 96 1.47 12.85 -8.69
N HIS A 97 2.19 13.96 -8.78
CA HIS A 97 3.09 14.28 -9.90
C HIS A 97 4.58 14.33 -9.51
N THR A 98 5.01 13.38 -8.68
CA THR A 98 6.43 13.25 -8.24
C THR A 98 7.41 12.84 -9.35
N GLY A 99 6.94 12.44 -10.53
CA GLY A 99 7.77 11.98 -11.65
C GLY A 99 8.31 10.55 -11.45
N TRP A 100 9.26 10.13 -12.30
CA TRP A 100 9.80 8.75 -12.30
C TRP A 100 11.28 8.69 -12.69
N ALA A 101 12.05 9.68 -12.25
CA ALA A 101 13.51 9.73 -12.47
C ALA A 101 14.26 8.60 -11.72
N ASP A 102 13.72 8.18 -10.58
CA ASP A 102 14.19 7.07 -9.76
C ASP A 102 13.01 6.20 -9.29
N MET A 103 13.32 5.10 -8.60
CA MET A 103 12.33 4.13 -8.13
C MET A 103 11.35 4.73 -7.11
N ALA A 104 11.85 5.47 -6.12
CA ALA A 104 11.02 6.01 -5.04
C ALA A 104 10.04 7.05 -5.59
N SER A 105 10.52 7.94 -6.46
CA SER A 105 9.66 8.91 -7.15
C SER A 105 8.58 8.21 -7.99
N ALA A 106 8.96 7.18 -8.76
CA ALA A 106 8.01 6.41 -9.58
C ALA A 106 6.92 5.71 -8.74
N GLN A 107 7.26 5.19 -7.56
CA GLN A 107 6.33 4.57 -6.61
C GLN A 107 5.33 5.56 -5.98
N MET A 108 5.62 6.86 -6.06
CA MET A 108 4.77 7.94 -5.58
C MET A 108 3.98 8.62 -6.72
N SER A 109 4.25 8.27 -7.98
CA SER A 109 3.67 8.96 -9.14
C SER A 109 2.40 8.26 -9.63
N PHE A 110 1.27 8.98 -9.58
CA PHE A 110 -0.01 8.50 -10.12
C PHE A 110 0.09 8.17 -11.61
N PRO A 111 0.54 9.09 -12.49
CA PRO A 111 0.64 8.79 -13.92
C PRO A 111 1.47 7.53 -14.20
N PHE A 112 2.63 7.40 -13.55
CA PHE A 112 3.49 6.24 -13.75
C PHE A 112 2.82 4.94 -13.27
N CYS A 113 2.30 4.90 -12.05
CA CYS A 113 1.66 3.70 -11.50
C CYS A 113 0.43 3.27 -12.33
N ILE A 114 -0.34 4.23 -12.85
CA ILE A 114 -1.47 3.94 -13.74
C ILE A 114 -0.99 3.46 -15.11
N GLY A 115 0.10 4.02 -15.64
CA GLY A 115 0.77 3.49 -16.83
C GLY A 115 1.22 2.02 -16.66
N VAL A 116 1.78 1.68 -15.50
CA VAL A 116 2.12 0.27 -15.17
C VAL A 116 0.86 -0.59 -15.11
N ALA A 117 -0.21 -0.12 -14.45
CA ALA A 117 -1.47 -0.84 -14.38
C ALA A 117 -2.09 -1.10 -15.76
N LEU A 118 -2.09 -0.10 -16.65
CA LEU A 118 -2.55 -0.23 -18.04
C LEU A 118 -1.71 -1.21 -18.86
N SER A 119 -0.42 -1.36 -18.54
CA SER A 119 0.46 -2.34 -19.21
C SER A 119 0.19 -3.79 -18.79
N GLY A 120 -0.74 -4.04 -17.87
CA GLY A 120 -1.08 -5.37 -17.35
C GLY A 120 -0.08 -5.94 -16.34
N ARG A 121 0.97 -5.18 -15.98
CA ARG A 121 1.99 -5.60 -15.02
C ARG A 121 1.46 -5.65 -13.58
N PRO A 122 2.10 -6.42 -12.68
CA PRO A 122 1.64 -6.61 -11.30
C PRO A 122 1.84 -5.41 -10.37
N LEU A 123 2.63 -4.40 -10.77
CA LEU A 123 3.12 -3.32 -9.91
C LEU A 123 3.99 -3.85 -8.75
N ASP A 124 4.87 -4.80 -9.05
CA ASP A 124 5.89 -5.27 -8.12
C ASP A 124 7.13 -4.37 -8.14
N MET A 125 8.09 -4.61 -7.23
CA MET A 125 9.33 -3.83 -7.15
C MET A 125 10.08 -3.72 -8.49
N ALA A 126 10.05 -4.77 -9.32
CA ALA A 126 10.68 -4.77 -10.63
C ALA A 126 10.04 -3.78 -11.62
N ASP A 127 8.75 -3.46 -11.46
CA ASP A 127 8.00 -2.54 -12.32
C ASP A 127 8.35 -1.07 -12.08
N PHE A 128 9.16 -0.78 -11.06
CA PHE A 128 9.71 0.54 -10.76
C PHE A 128 11.22 0.63 -11.04
N GLY A 129 11.82 -0.46 -11.54
CA GLY A 129 13.21 -0.50 -11.97
C GLY A 129 13.48 0.37 -13.20
N GLU A 130 14.75 0.64 -13.49
CA GLU A 130 15.16 1.52 -14.60
C GLU A 130 14.56 1.13 -15.95
N ARG A 131 14.55 -0.18 -16.27
CA ARG A 131 13.97 -0.68 -17.52
C ARG A 131 12.49 -0.31 -17.66
N ALA A 132 11.70 -0.48 -16.59
CA ALA A 132 10.27 -0.17 -16.60
C ALA A 132 10.03 1.34 -16.69
N ARG A 133 10.86 2.14 -16.02
CA ARG A 133 10.78 3.62 -16.07
C ARG A 133 11.11 4.22 -17.45
N LYS A 134 11.75 3.45 -18.33
CA LYS A 134 12.06 3.82 -19.73
C LYS A 134 11.16 3.13 -20.75
N ASP A 135 10.17 2.34 -20.30
CA ASP A 135 9.32 1.55 -21.17
C ASP A 135 8.28 2.42 -21.88
N GLY A 136 8.32 2.46 -23.21
CA GLY A 136 7.45 3.32 -24.02
C GLY A 136 5.96 3.06 -23.85
N THR A 137 5.56 1.81 -23.56
CA THR A 137 4.15 1.46 -23.35
C THR A 137 3.65 2.01 -22.01
N ILE A 138 4.46 1.90 -20.95
CA ILE A 138 4.14 2.48 -19.64
C ILE A 138 4.08 4.01 -19.73
N LEU A 139 5.08 4.63 -20.37
CA LEU A 139 5.15 6.09 -20.48
C LEU A 139 4.02 6.67 -21.33
N SER A 140 3.61 5.98 -22.40
CA SER A 140 2.43 6.35 -23.20
C SER A 140 1.12 6.22 -22.41
N GLY A 141 0.99 5.18 -21.57
CA GLY A 141 -0.10 5.08 -20.59
C GLY A 141 -0.12 6.27 -19.63
N ALA A 142 1.03 6.55 -19.01
CA ALA A 142 1.18 7.63 -18.04
C ALA A 142 0.82 9.01 -18.61
N SER A 143 1.19 9.31 -19.87
CA SER A 143 0.91 10.61 -20.49
C SER A 143 -0.58 10.88 -20.73
N ARG A 144 -1.45 9.86 -20.62
CA ARG A 144 -2.90 9.96 -20.81
C ARG A 144 -3.67 10.16 -19.50
N VAL A 145 -2.96 10.22 -18.37
CA VAL A 145 -3.56 10.30 -17.03
C VAL A 145 -3.74 11.76 -16.60
N ARG A 146 -4.95 12.10 -16.15
CA ARG A 146 -5.29 13.37 -15.52
C ARG A 146 -5.83 13.11 -14.12
N ILE A 147 -5.37 13.87 -13.14
CA ILE A 147 -5.79 13.73 -11.73
C ILE A 147 -6.40 15.05 -11.27
N ALA A 148 -7.49 14.98 -10.51
CA ALA A 148 -8.15 16.11 -9.90
C ALA A 148 -8.71 15.74 -8.53
N VAL A 149 -9.04 16.77 -7.74
CA VAL A 149 -9.83 16.59 -6.51
C VAL A 149 -11.27 16.29 -6.89
N ASP A 150 -11.81 15.22 -6.32
CA ASP A 150 -13.22 14.89 -6.34
C ASP A 150 -13.81 15.16 -4.94
N GLU A 151 -14.81 16.03 -4.87
CA GLU A 151 -15.36 16.52 -3.60
C GLU A 151 -15.97 15.40 -2.75
N ALA A 152 -16.58 14.39 -3.37
CA ALA A 152 -17.16 13.26 -2.64
C ALA A 152 -16.05 12.38 -2.03
N CYS A 153 -14.98 12.10 -2.80
CA CYS A 153 -13.81 11.40 -2.28
C CYS A 153 -13.11 12.20 -1.18
N HIS A 154 -13.00 13.52 -1.35
CA HIS A 154 -12.36 14.40 -0.37
C HIS A 154 -13.14 14.46 0.95
N ALA A 155 -14.46 14.61 0.90
CA ALA A 155 -15.32 14.68 2.08
C ALA A 155 -15.27 13.41 2.94
N ASN A 156 -14.97 12.26 2.34
CA ASN A 156 -14.87 10.98 3.06
C ASN A 156 -13.45 10.69 3.61
N TYR A 157 -12.45 11.50 3.27
CA TYR A 157 -11.10 11.34 3.81
C TYR A 157 -11.01 11.88 5.26
N PRO A 158 -10.36 11.19 6.21
CA PRO A 158 -9.55 9.97 6.07
C PRO A 158 -10.29 8.66 6.37
N ALA A 159 -11.62 8.69 6.56
CA ALA A 159 -12.42 7.51 6.85
C ALA A 159 -12.35 6.49 5.70
N ALA A 160 -12.45 6.98 4.46
CA ALA A 160 -12.16 6.23 3.24
C ALA A 160 -10.99 6.85 2.48
N ARG A 161 -10.34 6.04 1.65
CA ARG A 161 -9.30 6.48 0.70
C ARG A 161 -9.75 6.07 -0.69
N SER A 162 -10.75 6.79 -1.18
CA SER A 162 -11.45 6.43 -2.42
C SER A 162 -10.84 7.10 -3.65
N ALA A 163 -11.11 6.52 -4.81
CA ALA A 163 -10.86 7.13 -6.09
C ALA A 163 -11.94 6.76 -7.10
N LYS A 164 -12.32 7.75 -7.90
CA LYS A 164 -13.21 7.62 -9.04
C LYS A 164 -12.41 7.69 -10.33
N VAL A 165 -12.46 6.65 -11.15
CA VAL A 165 -11.74 6.57 -12.41
C VAL A 165 -12.69 6.56 -13.58
N ARG A 166 -12.39 7.34 -14.60
CA ARG A 166 -13.01 7.31 -15.92
C ARG A 166 -11.99 6.97 -16.98
N ILE A 167 -12.29 5.97 -17.80
CA ILE A 167 -11.47 5.59 -18.95
C ILE A 167 -12.29 5.86 -20.21
N THR A 168 -11.78 6.74 -21.06
CA THR A 168 -12.31 6.94 -22.42
C THR A 168 -11.43 6.18 -23.38
N THR A 169 -12.03 5.37 -24.25
CA THR A 169 -11.32 4.63 -25.30
C THR A 169 -11.16 5.46 -26.58
N ASN A 170 -10.26 5.04 -27.48
CA ASN A 170 -10.08 5.67 -28.79
C ASN A 170 -11.33 5.57 -29.69
N SER A 171 -12.21 4.60 -29.43
CA SER A 171 -13.51 4.50 -30.10
C SER A 171 -14.59 5.40 -29.47
N GLY A 172 -14.26 6.13 -28.40
CA GLY A 172 -15.16 7.07 -27.72
C GLY A 172 -16.03 6.45 -26.62
N HIS A 173 -15.90 5.15 -26.33
CA HIS A 173 -16.60 4.55 -25.19
C HIS A 173 -16.03 5.04 -23.87
N LEU A 174 -16.91 5.36 -22.93
CA LEU A 174 -16.59 5.81 -21.58
C LEU A 174 -16.96 4.74 -20.56
N PHE A 175 -16.00 4.36 -19.72
CA PHE A 175 -16.20 3.47 -18.59
C PHE A 175 -15.86 4.20 -17.30
N GLU A 176 -16.65 3.99 -16.25
CA GLU A 176 -16.47 4.64 -14.96
C GLU A 176 -16.47 3.60 -13.83
N ARG A 177 -15.61 3.80 -12.83
CA ARG A 177 -15.55 2.98 -11.62
C ARG A 177 -15.20 3.83 -10.41
N LEU A 178 -15.95 3.68 -9.33
CA LEU A 178 -15.61 4.18 -8.00
C LEU A 178 -15.09 3.01 -7.16
N VAL A 179 -13.95 3.21 -6.50
CA VAL A 179 -13.44 2.31 -5.47
C VAL A 179 -13.41 3.08 -4.16
N ASP A 180 -14.27 2.70 -3.23
CA ASP A 180 -14.39 3.35 -1.92
C ASP A 180 -13.23 2.96 -0.98
N ASP A 181 -12.85 1.69 -1.02
CA ASP A 181 -11.80 1.14 -0.16
C ASP A 181 -10.91 0.13 -0.93
N PRO A 182 -9.60 0.40 -1.04
CA PRO A 182 -8.71 -0.36 -1.91
C PRO A 182 -8.43 -1.77 -1.40
N TYR A 183 -8.16 -2.67 -2.33
CA TYR A 183 -7.73 -4.03 -2.05
C TYR A 183 -6.51 -4.05 -1.11
N GLY A 184 -6.54 -4.94 -0.13
CA GLY A 184 -5.59 -5.03 0.97
C GLY A 184 -5.91 -4.22 2.22
N SER A 185 -7.04 -3.53 2.26
CA SER A 185 -7.56 -2.91 3.49
C SER A 185 -8.14 -3.93 4.45
N PRO A 186 -8.41 -3.56 5.72
CA PRO A 186 -9.10 -4.45 6.65
C PRO A 186 -10.51 -4.88 6.19
N THR A 187 -11.19 -4.03 5.42
CA THR A 187 -12.55 -4.26 4.91
C THR A 187 -12.58 -4.87 3.51
N ASN A 188 -11.43 -4.94 2.83
CA ASN A 188 -11.21 -5.59 1.54
C ASN A 188 -9.83 -6.27 1.52
N PRO A 189 -9.59 -7.29 2.38
CA PRO A 189 -8.27 -7.84 2.62
C PRO A 189 -7.77 -8.70 1.45
N LEU A 190 -6.44 -8.90 1.37
CA LEU A 190 -5.92 -10.00 0.55
C LEU A 190 -6.27 -11.32 1.20
N ASP A 191 -6.56 -12.33 0.38
CA ASP A 191 -6.69 -13.70 0.88
C ASP A 191 -5.31 -14.33 1.13
N ASP A 192 -5.29 -15.41 1.92
CA ASP A 192 -4.05 -16.09 2.33
C ASP A 192 -3.26 -16.61 1.12
N ALA A 193 -3.95 -17.02 0.05
CA ALA A 193 -3.32 -17.49 -1.17
C ALA A 193 -2.55 -16.35 -1.86
N THR A 194 -3.14 -15.15 -1.94
CA THR A 194 -2.51 -13.96 -2.52
C THR A 194 -1.36 -13.47 -1.65
N VAL A 195 -1.51 -13.47 -0.33
CA VAL A 195 -0.42 -13.14 0.61
C VAL A 195 0.74 -14.13 0.44
N SER A 196 0.46 -15.42 0.37
CA SER A 196 1.47 -16.47 0.17
C SER A 196 2.15 -16.36 -1.18
N GLN A 197 1.40 -16.11 -2.26
CA GLN A 197 1.97 -15.91 -3.59
C GLN A 197 2.88 -14.69 -3.63
N LYS A 198 2.45 -13.59 -3.00
CA LYS A 198 3.26 -12.38 -2.85
C LYS A 198 4.53 -12.65 -2.06
N PHE A 199 4.44 -13.37 -0.93
CA PHE A 199 5.61 -13.76 -0.15
C PHE A 199 6.60 -14.56 -1.01
N MET A 200 6.14 -15.59 -1.72
CA MET A 200 6.98 -16.39 -2.60
C MET A 200 7.65 -15.55 -3.67
N ARG A 201 6.92 -14.62 -4.30
CA ARG A 201 7.45 -13.72 -5.33
C ARG A 201 8.57 -12.82 -4.81
N LEU A 202 8.48 -12.37 -3.56
CA LEU A 202 9.48 -11.49 -2.94
C LEU A 202 10.66 -12.26 -2.33
N ALA A 203 10.40 -13.42 -1.73
CA ALA A 203 11.40 -14.19 -1.00
C ALA A 203 12.23 -15.10 -1.91
N THR A 204 11.64 -15.68 -2.96
CA THR A 204 12.32 -16.63 -3.87
C THR A 204 13.59 -16.07 -4.50
N PRO A 205 13.65 -14.80 -4.98
CA PRO A 205 14.88 -14.24 -5.55
C PRO A 205 16.06 -14.15 -4.56
N VAL A 206 15.78 -14.18 -3.25
CA VAL A 206 16.78 -14.03 -2.19
C VAL A 206 17.12 -15.37 -1.53
N LEU A 207 16.10 -16.16 -1.20
CA LEU A 207 16.25 -17.41 -0.44
C LEU A 207 16.33 -18.66 -1.33
N GLY A 208 15.91 -18.56 -2.59
CA GLY A 208 15.60 -19.70 -3.44
C GLY A 208 14.20 -20.27 -3.14
N GLU A 209 13.63 -20.99 -4.11
CA GLU A 209 12.23 -21.44 -4.08
C GLU A 209 11.94 -22.39 -2.91
N VAL A 210 12.82 -23.37 -2.69
CA VAL A 210 12.64 -24.38 -1.63
C VAL A 210 12.61 -23.72 -0.25
N LYS A 211 13.62 -22.90 0.06
CA LYS A 211 13.73 -22.25 1.37
C LYS A 211 12.63 -21.21 1.60
N ALA A 212 12.24 -20.48 0.54
CA ALA A 212 11.08 -19.59 0.61
C ALA A 212 9.79 -20.36 0.93
N ARG A 213 9.56 -21.53 0.30
CA ARG A 213 8.38 -22.35 0.60
C ARG A 213 8.38 -22.82 2.05
N GLU A 214 9.50 -23.38 2.52
CA GLU A 214 9.66 -23.81 3.91
C GLU A 214 9.40 -22.67 4.90
N ALA A 215 9.91 -21.47 4.61
CA ALA A 215 9.67 -20.29 5.44
C ALA A 215 8.19 -19.88 5.45
N ALA A 216 7.51 -19.89 4.30
CA ALA A 216 6.10 -19.56 4.19
C ALA A 216 5.23 -20.53 5.00
N ASP A 217 5.50 -21.84 4.87
CA ASP A 217 4.76 -22.88 5.58
C ASP A 217 4.96 -22.77 7.10
N ALA A 218 6.20 -22.52 7.55
CA ALA A 218 6.51 -22.31 8.97
C ALA A 218 5.85 -21.04 9.54
N ILE A 219 5.76 -19.96 8.76
CA ILE A 219 5.06 -18.73 9.14
C ILE A 219 3.55 -18.97 9.25
N GLY A 220 2.97 -19.77 8.36
CA GLY A 220 1.56 -20.14 8.39
C GLY A 220 1.16 -20.99 9.61
N GLN A 221 2.12 -21.61 10.28
CA GLN A 221 1.93 -22.47 11.46
C GLN A 221 2.59 -21.89 12.72
N LEU A 222 2.69 -20.55 12.82
CA LEU A 222 3.40 -19.87 13.91
C LEU A 222 2.90 -20.26 15.31
N ASP A 223 1.61 -20.57 15.45
CA ASP A 223 1.02 -20.97 16.73
C ASP A 223 1.58 -22.31 17.25
N ASP A 224 2.07 -23.16 16.36
CA ASP A 224 2.66 -24.48 16.69
C ASP A 224 4.19 -24.44 16.84
N ILE A 225 4.82 -23.30 16.54
CA ILE A 225 6.27 -23.14 16.63
C ILE A 225 6.71 -22.98 18.09
N LYS A 226 7.56 -23.91 18.54
CA LYS A 226 8.13 -23.88 19.91
C LYS A 226 9.21 -22.81 20.07
N GLN A 227 9.99 -22.54 19.01
CA GLN A 227 11.18 -21.70 19.11
C GLN A 227 11.33 -20.81 17.86
N MET A 228 11.18 -19.50 18.04
CA MET A 228 11.23 -18.53 16.94
C MET A 228 12.55 -18.58 16.13
N ARG A 229 13.65 -19.01 16.74
CA ARG A 229 14.95 -19.16 16.04
C ARG A 229 14.88 -20.12 14.85
N GLU A 230 13.98 -21.10 14.88
CA GLU A 230 13.80 -22.08 13.81
C GLU A 230 13.23 -21.38 12.56
N VAL A 231 12.25 -20.48 12.74
CA VAL A 231 11.70 -19.64 11.66
C VAL A 231 12.74 -18.63 11.17
N VAL A 232 13.49 -18.00 12.07
CA VAL A 232 14.52 -17.02 11.70
C VAL A 232 15.63 -17.66 10.85
N ALA A 233 16.02 -18.91 11.12
CA ALA A 233 16.99 -19.64 10.32
C ALA A 233 16.53 -19.85 8.86
N LEU A 234 15.22 -20.05 8.66
CA LEU A 234 14.60 -20.15 7.33
C LEU A 234 14.57 -18.81 6.58
N LEU A 235 14.61 -17.68 7.30
CA LEU A 235 14.61 -16.33 6.70
C LEU A 235 16.02 -15.79 6.43
N THR A 236 17.07 -16.50 6.83
CA THR A 236 18.46 -16.06 6.66
C THR A 236 19.02 -16.56 5.32
N PRO A 237 19.41 -15.68 4.37
CA PRO A 237 20.09 -16.09 3.14
C PRO A 237 21.39 -16.85 3.46
N ARG A 238 21.80 -17.79 2.62
CA ARG A 238 23.11 -18.45 2.76
C ARG A 238 24.24 -17.51 2.34
#